data_AF-A0A382WXP7-F1
#
_entry.id   AF-A0A382WXP7-F1
#
_cell.length_a   1.000
_cell.length_b   1.000
_cell.length_c   1.000
_cell.angle_alpha   90.00
_cell.angle_beta   90.00
_cell.angle_gamma   90.00
#
_symmetry.space_group_name_H-M   'P 1'
#
loop_
_entity.id
_entity.type
_entity.pdbx_description
1 polymer ?
#
loop_
_entity_poly.entity_id
_entity_poly.type
_entity_poly.pdbx_seq_one_letter_code
_entity_poly.pdbx_strand_id
1 'polypeptide(L)'
;MPDSYRNYAVDFDFDGKRDILHNPIDAIGSIANFLSKKGNWERNTAVAVKAELTGVRPNLKSSFKPYITVFELGALGIKPIVLMDSKKKVVPVELQLQLDEEQVKEKLLKEALKRNRFSLLLELGSLEMIFEPFEKIATLVAQKQYTEKPKESKYFEYWIGLQNYHALSTYNRSKLYVMAVLEFSNSLEKFLTSK
;
A
#
# COMPACT_ATOMS: atom_id res chain seq x y z
N MET A 1 13.99 9.80 -22.25
CA MET A 1 13.73 8.38 -22.59
C MET A 1 14.84 7.76 -23.47
N PRO A 2 15.43 8.46 -24.47
CA PRO A 2 16.55 7.90 -25.26
C PRO A 2 17.79 7.51 -24.44
N ASP A 3 18.09 8.26 -23.37
CA ASP A 3 19.23 7.93 -22.48
C ASP A 3 19.06 6.60 -21.75
N SER A 4 17.83 6.27 -21.32
CA SER A 4 17.56 5.00 -20.66
C SER A 4 17.83 3.82 -21.60
N TYR A 5 17.43 3.94 -22.87
CA TYR A 5 17.72 2.93 -23.88
C TYR A 5 19.23 2.72 -24.04
N ARG A 6 19.98 3.80 -24.27
CA ARG A 6 21.45 3.71 -24.44
C ARG A 6 22.16 3.09 -23.23
N ASN A 7 21.73 3.43 -22.03
CA ASN A 7 22.41 3.04 -20.79
C ASN A 7 22.01 1.65 -20.28
N TYR A 8 20.80 1.19 -20.60
CA TYR A 8 20.23 0.00 -19.94
C TYR A 8 19.67 -1.06 -20.88
N ALA A 9 19.44 -0.76 -22.17
CA ALA A 9 19.03 -1.79 -23.12
C ALA A 9 20.14 -2.82 -23.31
N VAL A 10 19.78 -4.10 -23.27
CA VAL A 10 20.68 -5.25 -23.45
C VAL A 10 20.14 -6.17 -24.52
N ASP A 11 21.07 -6.83 -25.19
CA ASP A 11 20.85 -7.96 -26.10
C ASP A 11 20.83 -9.20 -25.21
N PHE A 12 19.64 -9.76 -24.96
CA PHE A 12 19.46 -10.80 -23.95
C PHE A 12 19.32 -12.20 -24.54
N ASP A 13 19.00 -12.33 -25.82
CA ASP A 13 19.05 -13.59 -26.57
C ASP A 13 20.31 -13.76 -27.43
N PHE A 14 21.21 -12.77 -27.43
CA PHE A 14 22.52 -12.79 -28.09
C PHE A 14 22.43 -12.79 -29.62
N ASP A 15 21.42 -12.13 -30.20
CA ASP A 15 21.22 -12.02 -31.65
C ASP A 15 22.02 -10.85 -32.30
N GLY A 16 22.71 -10.06 -31.49
CA GLY A 16 23.49 -8.89 -31.88
C GLY A 16 22.72 -7.57 -31.87
N LYS A 17 21.44 -7.55 -31.47
CA LYS A 17 20.57 -6.37 -31.43
C LYS A 17 20.03 -6.13 -30.02
N ARG A 18 19.60 -4.89 -29.77
CA ARG A 18 18.96 -4.47 -28.51
C ARG A 18 17.53 -4.02 -28.79
N ASP A 19 16.68 -4.91 -29.27
CA ASP A 19 15.35 -4.56 -29.76
C ASP A 19 14.28 -4.66 -28.66
N ILE A 20 14.19 -3.65 -27.81
CA ILE A 20 13.16 -3.60 -26.77
C ILE A 20 11.74 -3.34 -27.30
N LEU A 21 11.57 -3.07 -28.60
CA LEU A 21 10.27 -2.72 -29.19
C LEU A 21 9.57 -3.95 -29.78
N HIS A 22 10.32 -4.86 -30.39
CA HIS A 22 9.76 -6.04 -31.07
C HIS A 22 10.30 -7.36 -30.53
N ASN A 23 11.34 -7.36 -29.68
CA ASN A 23 11.85 -8.56 -29.02
C ASN A 23 11.50 -8.55 -27.51
N PRO A 24 10.57 -9.40 -27.06
CA PRO A 24 10.23 -9.47 -25.64
C PRO A 24 11.39 -9.98 -24.76
N ILE A 25 12.33 -10.75 -25.31
CA ILE A 25 13.48 -11.27 -24.56
C ILE A 25 14.42 -10.13 -24.18
N ASP A 26 14.76 -9.28 -25.14
CA ASP A 26 15.52 -8.04 -24.91
C ASP A 26 14.80 -7.08 -23.98
N ALA A 27 13.47 -6.93 -24.12
CA ALA A 27 12.69 -6.07 -23.25
C ALA A 27 12.77 -6.52 -21.78
N ILE A 28 12.62 -7.82 -21.51
CA ILE A 28 12.72 -8.39 -20.16
C ILE A 28 14.14 -8.20 -19.60
N GLY A 29 15.16 -8.55 -20.37
CA GLY A 29 16.56 -8.38 -19.97
C GLY A 29 16.90 -6.92 -19.65
N SER A 30 16.39 -5.99 -20.47
CA SER A 30 16.60 -4.55 -20.32
C SER A 30 15.92 -3.98 -19.08
N ILE A 31 14.70 -4.43 -18.75
CA ILE A 31 14.00 -4.06 -17.51
C ILE A 31 14.79 -4.55 -16.29
N ALA A 32 15.26 -5.80 -16.31
CA ALA A 32 16.06 -6.36 -15.23
C ALA A 32 17.39 -5.59 -15.04
N ASN A 33 18.08 -5.28 -16.14
CA ASN A 33 19.31 -4.49 -16.10
C ASN A 33 19.07 -3.07 -15.58
N PHE A 34 17.99 -2.42 -16.01
CA PHE A 34 17.60 -1.09 -15.51
C PHE A 34 17.36 -1.11 -13.99
N LEU A 35 16.55 -2.04 -13.49
CA LEU A 35 16.23 -2.13 -12.05
C LEU A 35 17.49 -2.44 -11.23
N SER A 36 18.36 -3.32 -11.73
CA SER A 36 19.63 -3.65 -11.08
C SER A 36 20.57 -2.44 -11.02
N LYS A 37 20.85 -1.79 -12.16
CA LYS A 37 21.88 -0.76 -12.28
C LYS A 37 21.43 0.63 -11.81
N LYS A 38 20.18 1.01 -12.11
CA LYS A 38 19.66 2.35 -11.76
C LYS A 38 18.88 2.33 -10.45
N GLY A 39 18.08 1.28 -10.25
CA GLY A 39 17.23 1.15 -9.08
C GLY A 39 17.95 0.64 -7.83
N ASN A 40 19.13 0.02 -8.01
CA ASN A 40 19.81 -0.78 -6.98
C ASN A 40 18.87 -1.85 -6.41
N TRP A 41 18.27 -2.64 -7.30
CA TRP A 41 17.38 -3.74 -6.93
C TRP A 41 18.10 -4.76 -6.02
N GLU A 42 17.46 -5.09 -4.89
CA GLU A 42 17.93 -6.11 -3.96
C GLU A 42 17.16 -7.42 -4.18
N ARG A 43 17.90 -8.50 -4.50
CA ARG A 43 17.29 -9.83 -4.63
C ARG A 43 16.67 -10.28 -3.30
N ASN A 44 15.53 -10.97 -3.38
CA ASN A 44 14.82 -11.54 -2.23
C ASN A 44 14.38 -10.50 -1.18
N THR A 45 14.31 -9.22 -1.55
CA THR A 45 13.75 -8.15 -0.73
C THR A 45 12.35 -7.79 -1.26
N ALA A 46 11.36 -7.71 -0.38
CA ALA A 46 10.02 -7.27 -0.77
C ALA A 46 10.04 -5.82 -1.29
N VAL A 47 9.08 -5.45 -2.14
CA VAL A 47 8.92 -4.06 -2.59
C VAL A 47 8.42 -3.19 -1.44
N ALA A 48 7.29 -3.59 -0.86
CA ALA A 48 6.69 -2.93 0.29
C ALA A 48 6.02 -3.98 1.18
N VAL A 49 5.88 -3.66 2.47
CA VAL A 49 5.09 -4.46 3.43
C VAL A 49 3.95 -3.62 3.97
N LYS A 50 2.82 -4.24 4.27
CA LYS A 50 1.66 -3.52 4.82
C LYS A 50 1.94 -3.07 6.25
N ALA A 51 1.33 -1.96 6.64
CA ALA A 51 1.49 -1.36 7.96
C ALA A 51 0.15 -0.91 8.53
N GLU A 52 0.09 -0.81 9.85
CA GLU A 52 -1.05 -0.28 10.58
C GLU A 52 -0.70 1.05 11.22
N LEU A 53 -1.66 1.98 11.18
CA LEU A 53 -1.60 3.21 11.94
C LEU A 53 -2.33 3.04 13.28
N THR A 54 -1.64 3.36 14.36
CA THR A 54 -2.19 3.52 15.71
C THR A 54 -2.15 4.98 16.10
N GLY A 55 -3.30 5.54 16.53
CA GLY A 55 -3.39 6.94 16.95
C GLY A 55 -3.72 7.88 15.79
N VAL A 56 -3.08 9.05 15.79
CA VAL A 56 -3.37 10.15 14.85
C VAL A 56 -2.50 10.03 13.60
N ARG A 57 -3.06 10.36 12.43
CA ARG A 57 -2.34 10.41 11.16
C ARG A 57 -1.13 11.37 11.26
N PRO A 58 0.11 10.90 11.08
CA PRO A 58 1.28 11.76 11.10
C PRO A 58 1.45 12.52 9.78
N ASN A 59 2.20 13.62 9.79
CA ASN A 59 2.66 14.27 8.58
C ASN A 59 3.90 13.53 8.04
N LEU A 60 3.77 12.91 6.87
CA LEU A 60 4.83 12.09 6.27
C LEU A 60 5.55 12.82 5.15
N LYS A 61 6.88 12.81 5.18
CA LYS A 61 7.69 13.31 4.06
C LYS A 61 7.45 12.46 2.82
N SER A 62 7.13 13.12 1.71
CA SER A 62 7.07 12.47 0.39
C SER A 62 8.49 12.15 -0.09
N SER A 63 8.88 10.88 0.01
CA SER A 63 10.16 10.37 -0.48
C SER A 63 9.94 9.01 -1.14
N PHE A 64 10.85 8.64 -2.04
CA PHE A 64 10.95 7.27 -2.55
C PHE A 64 12.18 6.53 -2.03
N LYS A 65 13.16 7.25 -1.48
CA LYS A 65 14.37 6.67 -0.89
C LYS A 65 14.15 6.42 0.61
N PRO A 66 14.53 5.24 1.14
CA PRO A 66 14.50 4.96 2.58
C PRO A 66 15.20 6.05 3.40
N TYR A 67 14.51 6.58 4.40
CA TYR A 67 15.01 7.74 5.17
C TYR A 67 14.74 7.69 6.66
N ILE A 68 13.80 6.87 7.11
CA ILE A 68 13.42 6.71 8.52
C ILE A 68 13.61 5.25 8.93
N THR A 69 14.01 4.99 10.16
CA THR A 69 14.10 3.62 10.68
C THR A 69 12.72 3.07 11.04
N VAL A 70 12.58 1.75 11.10
CA VAL A 70 11.34 1.10 11.57
C VAL A 70 11.02 1.52 13.01
N PHE A 71 12.04 1.69 13.86
CA PHE A 71 11.86 2.20 15.23
C PHE A 71 11.27 3.61 15.27
N GLU A 72 11.86 4.56 14.55
CA GLU A 72 11.36 5.95 14.46
C GLU A 72 9.97 6.00 13.83
N LEU A 73 9.70 5.16 12.84
CA LEU A 73 8.38 5.07 12.22
C LEU A 73 7.31 4.57 13.21
N GLY A 74 7.69 3.62 14.08
CA GLY A 74 6.85 3.16 15.19
C GLY A 74 6.49 4.27 16.18
N ALA A 75 7.40 5.22 16.42
CA ALA A 75 7.14 6.40 17.24
C ALA A 75 6.12 7.36 16.61
N LEU A 76 5.95 7.32 15.29
CA LEU A 76 4.89 8.01 14.55
C LEU A 76 3.56 7.23 14.52
N GLY A 77 3.48 6.09 15.22
CA GLY A 77 2.30 5.24 15.28
C GLY A 77 2.11 4.33 14.07
N ILE A 78 3.07 4.26 13.13
CA ILE A 78 3.00 3.35 11.99
C ILE A 78 3.85 2.12 12.27
N LYS A 79 3.25 0.93 12.24
CA LYS A 79 3.93 -0.33 12.55
C LYS A 79 3.75 -1.36 11.43
N PRO A 80 4.82 -2.08 11.03
CA PRO A 80 4.68 -3.17 10.06
C PRO A 80 3.78 -4.27 10.63
N ILE A 81 3.00 -4.92 9.77
CA ILE A 81 2.21 -6.11 10.18
C ILE A 81 3.07 -7.38 10.28
N VAL A 82 4.32 -7.32 9.80
CA VAL A 82 5.31 -8.40 9.85
C VAL A 82 6.49 -7.98 10.72
N LEU A 83 7.17 -8.96 11.33
CA LEU A 83 8.40 -8.69 12.06
C LEU A 83 9.46 -8.10 11.12
N MET A 84 10.10 -7.02 11.55
CA MET A 84 11.11 -6.32 10.78
C MET A 84 12.19 -5.78 11.71
N ASP A 85 13.44 -5.74 11.23
CA ASP A 85 14.56 -5.14 11.94
C ASP A 85 14.27 -3.65 12.24
N SER A 86 14.32 -3.31 13.53
CA SER A 86 14.01 -1.97 14.05
C SER A 86 14.95 -0.89 13.51
N LYS A 87 16.20 -1.24 13.14
CA LYS A 87 17.21 -0.31 12.62
C LYS A 87 17.14 -0.15 11.11
N LYS A 88 16.37 -0.98 10.40
CA LYS A 88 16.27 -0.93 8.94
C LYS A 88 15.66 0.41 8.51
N LYS A 89 16.31 1.09 7.56
CA LYS A 89 15.74 2.29 6.93
C LYS A 89 14.67 1.89 5.93
N VAL A 90 13.57 2.63 5.95
CA VAL A 90 12.36 2.41 5.14
C VAL A 90 11.75 3.73 4.67
N VAL A 91 10.72 3.61 3.83
CA VAL A 91 9.86 4.73 3.40
C VAL A 91 8.44 4.47 3.88
N PRO A 92 7.82 5.36 4.67
CA PRO A 92 6.40 5.27 4.92
C PRO A 92 5.63 5.70 3.68
N VAL A 93 4.74 4.83 3.23
CA VAL A 93 3.89 5.01 2.05
C VAL A 93 2.47 5.10 2.53
N GLU A 94 1.81 6.18 2.14
CA GLU A 94 0.41 6.45 2.44
C GLU A 94 -0.34 6.53 1.11
N LEU A 95 -1.41 5.74 1.01
CA LEU A 95 -2.30 5.70 -0.15
C LEU A 95 -3.68 6.15 0.28
N GLN A 96 -4.21 7.19 -0.34
CA GLN A 96 -5.61 7.56 -0.17
C GLN A 96 -6.46 6.55 -0.95
N LEU A 97 -7.40 5.92 -0.25
CA LEU A 97 -8.37 5.04 -0.89
C LEU A 97 -9.54 5.87 -1.41
N GLN A 98 -9.95 5.57 -2.63
CA GLN A 98 -11.23 6.01 -3.17
C GLN A 98 -12.23 4.89 -2.86
N LEU A 99 -12.90 5.01 -1.71
CA LEU A 99 -13.93 4.07 -1.29
C LEU A 99 -15.30 4.70 -1.55
N ASP A 100 -16.23 3.90 -2.04
CA ASP A 100 -17.65 4.26 -2.04
C ASP A 100 -18.26 4.10 -0.62
N GLU A 101 -19.48 4.57 -0.42
CA GLU A 101 -20.13 4.58 0.91
C GLU A 101 -20.24 3.17 1.53
N GLU A 102 -20.51 2.15 0.73
CA GLU A 102 -20.62 0.75 1.18
C GLU A 102 -19.26 0.21 1.63
N GLN A 103 -18.21 0.43 0.83
CA GLN A 103 -16.85 0.03 1.16
C GLN A 103 -16.30 0.75 2.40
N VAL A 104 -16.67 2.02 2.57
CA VAL A 104 -16.39 2.79 3.78
C VAL A 104 -17.04 2.12 4.99
N LYS A 105 -18.35 1.81 4.90
CA LYS A 105 -19.12 1.19 5.98
C LYS A 105 -18.57 -0.18 6.37
N GLU A 106 -18.26 -1.03 5.39
CA GLU A 106 -17.68 -2.35 5.63
C GLU A 106 -16.31 -2.26 6.32
N LYS A 107 -15.46 -1.33 5.90
CA LYS A 107 -14.13 -1.14 6.48
C LYS A 107 -14.21 -0.62 7.92
N LEU A 108 -15.07 0.36 8.18
CA LEU A 108 -15.33 0.86 9.53
C LEU A 108 -15.88 -0.24 10.44
N LEU A 109 -16.78 -1.09 9.95
CA LEU A 109 -17.31 -2.23 10.68
C LEU A 109 -16.19 -3.20 11.08
N LYS A 110 -15.33 -3.59 10.13
CA LYS A 110 -14.18 -4.47 10.40
C LYS A 110 -13.21 -3.86 11.42
N GLU A 111 -12.96 -2.55 11.34
CA GLU A 111 -12.07 -1.85 12.28
C GLU A 111 -12.68 -1.73 13.68
N ALA A 112 -13.99 -1.44 13.76
CA ALA A 112 -14.73 -1.37 15.01
C ALA A 112 -14.77 -2.73 15.72
N LEU A 113 -15.01 -3.81 14.99
CA LEU A 113 -14.95 -5.19 15.49
C LEU A 113 -13.53 -5.53 15.98
N LYS A 114 -12.50 -5.25 15.18
CA LYS A 114 -11.09 -5.52 15.55
C LYS A 114 -10.68 -4.79 16.83
N ARG A 115 -11.23 -3.60 17.08
CA ARG A 115 -10.89 -2.74 18.22
C ARG A 115 -11.92 -2.76 19.35
N ASN A 116 -12.91 -3.64 19.31
CA ASN A 116 -14.04 -3.68 20.26
C ASN A 116 -14.69 -2.31 20.52
N ARG A 117 -14.87 -1.50 19.47
CA ARG A 117 -15.48 -0.15 19.55
C ARG A 117 -17.00 -0.22 19.39
N PHE A 118 -17.69 -0.62 20.45
CA PHE A 118 -19.16 -0.79 20.45
C PHE A 118 -19.94 0.48 20.08
N SER A 119 -19.46 1.67 20.44
CA SER A 119 -20.13 2.93 20.06
C SER A 119 -20.15 3.15 18.55
N LEU A 120 -19.06 2.82 17.85
CA LEU A 120 -18.96 2.94 16.41
C LEU A 120 -19.80 1.86 15.69
N LEU A 121 -19.95 0.67 16.27
CA LEU A 121 -20.84 -0.38 15.75
C LEU A 121 -22.32 0.04 15.78
N LEU A 122 -22.72 0.79 16.82
CA LEU A 122 -24.05 1.37 16.95
C LEU A 122 -24.27 2.49 15.91
N GLU A 123 -23.31 3.41 15.76
CA GLU A 123 -23.36 4.50 14.76
C GLU A 123 -23.47 4.00 13.31
N LEU A 124 -22.88 2.84 13.00
CA LEU A 124 -22.91 2.24 11.67
C LEU A 124 -24.17 1.38 11.40
N GLY A 125 -25.09 1.28 12.37
CA GLY A 125 -26.31 0.46 12.25
C GLY A 125 -26.06 -1.05 12.21
N SER A 126 -24.86 -1.51 12.60
CA SER A 126 -24.47 -2.92 12.51
C SER A 126 -24.92 -3.79 13.70
N LEU A 127 -25.41 -3.15 14.77
CA LEU A 127 -25.88 -3.82 15.99
C LEU A 127 -27.37 -4.20 15.95
N GLU A 128 -28.14 -3.74 14.96
CA GLU A 128 -29.53 -4.18 14.75
C GLU A 128 -29.64 -5.67 14.42
N MET A 129 -28.54 -6.32 14.00
CA MET A 129 -28.56 -7.69 13.52
C MET A 129 -28.07 -8.75 14.53
N ILE A 130 -27.64 -8.37 15.75
CA ILE A 130 -26.97 -9.33 16.67
C ILE A 130 -27.61 -9.47 18.05
N PHE A 131 -28.41 -8.55 18.61
CA PHE A 131 -29.10 -8.80 19.89
C PHE A 131 -30.36 -7.92 20.06
N GLU A 132 -31.53 -8.56 20.11
CA GLU A 132 -32.88 -7.97 20.25
C GLU A 132 -33.22 -7.15 21.52
N PRO A 133 -32.46 -7.11 22.65
CA PRO A 133 -32.87 -6.27 23.79
C PRO A 133 -32.33 -4.82 23.77
N PHE A 134 -31.54 -4.40 22.77
CA PHE A 134 -30.87 -3.07 22.79
C PHE A 134 -31.48 -1.98 21.91
N GLU A 135 -32.58 -2.25 21.18
CA GLU A 135 -33.23 -1.25 20.32
C GLU A 135 -33.56 0.04 21.08
N LYS A 136 -34.15 -0.06 22.28
CA LYS A 136 -34.55 1.10 23.09
C LYS A 136 -33.39 2.05 23.46
N ILE A 137 -32.17 1.53 23.64
CA ILE A 137 -31.01 2.34 24.01
C ILE A 137 -30.40 2.98 22.75
N ALA A 138 -30.36 2.25 21.63
CA ALA A 138 -29.89 2.76 20.35
C ALA A 138 -30.78 3.92 19.83
N THR A 139 -32.11 3.79 19.95
CA THR A 139 -33.05 4.84 19.52
C THR A 139 -32.91 6.13 20.35
N LEU A 140 -32.64 6.02 21.65
CA LEU A 140 -32.47 7.16 22.55
C LEU A 140 -31.17 7.94 22.31
N VAL A 141 -30.11 7.27 21.85
CA VAL A 141 -28.83 7.90 21.49
C VAL A 141 -28.90 8.54 20.10
N ALA A 142 -29.55 7.88 19.14
CA ALA A 142 -29.70 8.37 17.77
C ALA A 142 -30.55 9.65 17.66
N GLN A 143 -31.53 9.86 18.54
CA GLN A 143 -32.40 11.04 18.47
C GLN A 143 -31.73 12.35 18.92
N LYS A 144 -30.51 12.33 19.49
CA LYS A 144 -29.89 13.54 20.07
C LYS A 144 -28.77 14.18 19.24
N GLN A 145 -28.26 13.55 18.19
CA GLN A 145 -27.14 14.08 17.41
C GLN A 145 -27.15 13.60 15.95
N TYR A 146 -27.99 14.18 15.09
CA TYR A 146 -27.82 14.05 13.64
C TYR A 146 -28.09 15.37 12.93
N THR A 147 -27.07 16.23 12.93
CA THR A 147 -26.95 17.33 11.97
C THR A 147 -25.50 17.46 11.57
N GLU A 148 -24.95 16.49 10.82
CA GLU A 148 -23.79 16.70 9.96
C GLU A 148 -23.63 15.47 9.04
N LYS A 149 -23.81 15.66 7.74
CA LYS A 149 -23.43 14.65 6.73
C LYS A 149 -21.94 14.32 6.94
N PRO A 150 -21.50 13.05 6.93
CA PRO A 150 -20.09 12.74 7.03
C PRO A 150 -19.36 13.40 5.85
N LYS A 151 -18.57 14.44 6.15
CA LYS A 151 -17.52 14.97 5.26
C LYS A 151 -16.71 13.77 4.79
N GLU A 152 -16.50 13.62 3.48
CA GLU A 152 -15.70 12.57 2.85
C GLU A 152 -14.59 12.07 3.79
N SER A 153 -14.81 10.90 4.41
CA SER A 153 -13.82 10.32 5.30
C SER A 153 -12.72 9.76 4.40
N LYS A 154 -11.61 10.50 4.25
CA LYS A 154 -10.45 10.03 3.50
C LYS A 154 -9.82 8.87 4.26
N TYR A 155 -10.05 7.64 3.77
CA TYR A 155 -9.35 6.47 4.28
C TYR A 155 -7.96 6.39 3.68
N PHE A 156 -7.01 6.05 4.54
CA PHE A 156 -5.64 5.82 4.13
C PHE A 156 -5.28 4.36 4.37
N GLU A 157 -4.52 3.81 3.45
CA GLU A 157 -3.76 2.59 3.67
C GLU A 157 -2.28 2.94 3.86
N TYR A 158 -1.65 2.28 4.82
CA TYR A 158 -0.25 2.49 5.15
C TYR A 158 0.58 1.28 4.74
N TRP A 159 1.71 1.56 4.13
CA TRP A 159 2.69 0.61 3.68
C TRP A 159 4.09 1.10 4.06
N ILE A 160 5.03 0.17 4.11
CA ILE A 160 6.44 0.43 4.37
C ILE A 160 7.20 -0.02 3.13
N GLY A 161 7.62 0.96 2.32
CA GLY A 161 8.45 0.77 1.14
C GLY A 161 9.90 0.45 1.52
N LEU A 162 10.45 -0.58 0.89
CA LEU A 162 11.83 -1.05 1.06
C LEU A 162 12.70 -0.59 -0.13
N GLN A 163 13.92 -1.13 -0.25
CA GLN A 163 14.83 -0.77 -1.33
C GLN A 163 14.22 -1.02 -2.72
N ASN A 164 13.44 -2.08 -2.90
CA ASN A 164 12.81 -2.38 -4.19
C ASN A 164 11.63 -1.44 -4.52
N TYR A 165 10.99 -0.82 -3.51
CA TYR A 165 10.07 0.31 -3.74
C TYR A 165 10.80 1.50 -4.34
N HIS A 166 12.00 1.83 -3.82
CA HIS A 166 12.85 2.85 -4.43
C HIS A 166 13.23 2.46 -5.86
N ALA A 167 13.65 1.21 -6.09
CA ALA A 167 14.07 0.74 -7.41
C ALA A 167 12.97 0.95 -8.48
N LEU A 168 11.73 0.54 -8.21
CA LEU A 168 10.59 0.75 -9.11
C LEU A 168 10.29 2.24 -9.33
N SER A 169 10.43 3.07 -8.29
CA SER A 169 10.22 4.52 -8.40
C SER A 169 11.22 5.23 -9.33
N THR A 170 12.37 4.60 -9.62
CA THR A 170 13.35 5.14 -10.58
C THR A 170 12.90 5.00 -12.03
N TYR A 171 11.93 4.10 -12.29
CA TYR A 171 11.26 3.93 -13.56
C TYR A 171 10.17 5.01 -13.72
N ASN A 172 9.29 5.14 -12.72
CA ASN A 172 8.27 6.18 -12.66
C ASN A 172 8.08 6.65 -11.20
N ARG A 173 8.27 7.96 -10.97
CA ARG A 173 8.23 8.63 -9.65
C ARG A 173 6.79 8.81 -9.13
N SER A 174 6.02 7.73 -9.05
CA SER A 174 4.64 7.72 -8.55
C SER A 174 4.42 6.58 -7.54
N LYS A 175 3.85 6.92 -6.37
CA LYS A 175 3.53 5.90 -5.34
C LYS A 175 2.50 4.90 -5.86
N LEU A 176 1.45 5.40 -6.54
CA LEU A 176 0.41 4.58 -7.14
C LEU A 176 0.98 3.64 -8.20
N TYR A 177 1.92 4.10 -9.02
CA TYR A 177 2.58 3.25 -10.00
C TYR A 177 3.32 2.09 -9.34
N VAL A 178 4.15 2.37 -8.32
CA VAL A 178 4.93 1.33 -7.63
C VAL A 178 4.01 0.31 -6.96
N MET A 179 2.93 0.78 -6.33
CA MET A 179 1.98 -0.10 -5.65
C MET A 179 1.13 -0.91 -6.64
N ALA A 180 0.72 -0.34 -7.76
CA ALA A 180 0.04 -1.07 -8.83
C ALA A 180 0.92 -2.17 -9.44
N VAL A 181 2.22 -1.91 -9.66
CA VAL A 181 3.17 -2.94 -10.12
C VAL A 181 3.29 -4.07 -9.10
N LEU A 182 3.35 -3.76 -7.80
CA LEU A 182 3.39 -4.77 -6.74
C LEU A 182 2.11 -5.61 -6.70
N GLU A 183 0.93 -4.98 -6.70
CA GLU A 183 -0.36 -5.67 -6.68
C GLU A 183 -0.58 -6.55 -7.91
N PHE A 184 -0.24 -6.03 -9.09
CA PHE A 184 -0.29 -6.79 -10.34
C PHE A 184 0.65 -8.00 -10.29
N SER A 185 1.89 -7.82 -9.82
CA SER A 185 2.87 -8.91 -9.73
C SER A 185 2.40 -10.01 -8.78
N ASN A 186 1.85 -9.65 -7.61
CA ASN A 186 1.30 -10.63 -6.66
C ASN A 186 0.08 -11.37 -7.25
N SER A 187 -0.77 -10.67 -8.02
CA SER A 187 -1.94 -11.27 -8.67
C SER A 187 -1.52 -12.23 -9.78
N LEU A 188 -0.49 -11.86 -10.55
CA LEU A 188 0.08 -12.70 -11.59
C LEU A 188 0.74 -13.96 -11.00
N GLU A 189 1.52 -13.82 -9.92
CA GLU A 189 2.11 -14.96 -9.20
C GLU A 189 1.03 -15.96 -8.73
N LYS A 190 -0.04 -15.46 -8.10
CA LYS A 190 -1.18 -16.30 -7.70
C LYS A 190 -1.79 -17.03 -8.89
N PHE A 191 -2.03 -16.34 -9.99
CA PHE A 191 -2.58 -16.94 -11.21
C PHE A 191 -1.68 -18.04 -11.81
N LEU A 192 -0.36 -17.83 -11.78
CA LEU A 192 0.61 -18.79 -12.32
C LEU A 192 0.80 -20.01 -11.42
N THR A 193 0.70 -19.83 -10.10
CA THR A 193 0.86 -20.90 -9.10
C THR A 193 -0.42 -21.69 -8.82
N SER A 194 -1.60 -21.15 -9.16
CA SER A 194 -2.89 -21.83 -9.00
C SER A 194 -3.23 -22.81 -10.13
N LYS A 195 -2.38 -22.91 -11.16
CA LYS A 195 -2.51 -23.86 -12.26
C LYS A 195 -1.64 -25.08 -12.01
#